data_AF-A0ABD5B0M1-F1
#
_entry.id   AF-A0ABD5B0M1-F1
#
_cell.length_a   1.000
_cell.length_b   1.000
_cell.length_c   1.000
_cell.angle_alpha   90.00
_cell.angle_beta   90.00
_cell.angle_gamma   90.00
#
_symmetry.space_group_name_H-M   'P 1'
#
loop_
_entity.id
_entity.type
_entity.pdbx_description
1 polymer ?
#
loop_
_entity_poly.entity_id
_entity_poly.type
_entity_poly.pdbx_seq_one_letter_code
_entity_poly.pdbx_strand_id
1 'polypeptide(L)'
;EWEVLNPALQIMVYWLVFGLGIRSNAPIHGIPFVFWLLVGISMWFFINQGVLEGTKSISQKFNQVAKMNFPLSIIPTYIVTSRFYGHLGLLAIIIIACMFNGIIPSIHIVQLLIYVPFAYLLTSSVALLTSTLGI
;
A
#
# COMPACT_ATOMS: atom_id res chain seq x y z
N GLU A 1 -17.27 -3.95 7.83
CA GLU A 1 -17.93 -4.17 6.51
C GLU A 1 -17.47 -3.15 5.45
N TRP A 2 -17.48 -1.85 5.76
CA TRP A 2 -16.98 -0.80 4.84
C TRP A 2 -15.49 -0.88 4.49
N GLU A 3 -14.64 -1.31 5.41
CA GLU A 3 -13.19 -1.43 5.20
C GLU A 3 -12.80 -2.48 4.15
N VAL A 4 -13.65 -3.49 3.93
CA VAL A 4 -13.46 -4.51 2.88
C VAL A 4 -14.16 -4.08 1.58
N LEU A 5 -15.34 -3.47 1.70
CA LEU A 5 -16.13 -3.03 0.55
C LEU A 5 -15.44 -1.94 -0.26
N ASN A 6 -14.82 -0.95 0.42
CA ASN A 6 -14.17 0.17 -0.24
C ASN A 6 -13.01 -0.26 -1.18
N PRO A 7 -11.99 -1.01 -0.72
CA PRO A 7 -10.94 -1.49 -1.62
C PRO A 7 -11.47 -2.48 -2.66
N ALA A 8 -12.47 -3.31 -2.34
CA ALA A 8 -13.07 -4.22 -3.32
C ALA A 8 -13.75 -3.47 -4.47
N LEU A 9 -14.53 -2.43 -4.16
CA LEU A 9 -15.15 -1.54 -5.15
C LEU A 9 -14.09 -0.83 -6.00
N GLN A 10 -13.03 -0.33 -5.38
CA GLN A 10 -11.94 0.33 -6.11
C GLN A 10 -11.28 -0.63 -7.12
N ILE A 11 -11.00 -1.87 -6.72
CA ILE A 11 -10.46 -2.91 -7.63
C ILE A 11 -11.47 -3.23 -8.74
N MET A 12 -12.76 -3.39 -8.41
CA MET A 12 -13.81 -3.67 -9.40
C MET A 12 -13.94 -2.56 -10.45
N VAL A 13 -13.96 -1.30 -10.02
CA VAL A 13 -14.08 -0.15 -10.92
C VAL A 13 -12.88 -0.10 -11.86
N TYR A 14 -11.66 -0.24 -11.34
CA TYR A 14 -10.47 -0.25 -12.20
C TYR A 14 -10.43 -1.45 -13.15
N TRP A 15 -10.85 -2.63 -12.69
CA TRP A 15 -10.94 -3.79 -13.56
C TRP A 15 -11.98 -3.61 -14.67
N LEU A 16 -13.15 -3.05 -14.36
CA LEU A 16 -14.22 -2.80 -15.33
C LEU A 16 -13.78 -1.76 -16.37
N VAL A 17 -13.25 -0.61 -15.93
CA VAL A 17 -12.86 0.49 -16.83
C VAL A 17 -11.63 0.11 -17.66
N PHE A 18 -10.54 -0.31 -17.02
CA PHE A 18 -9.27 -0.55 -17.71
C PHE A 18 -9.14 -1.95 -18.30
N GLY A 19 -9.76 -2.95 -17.66
CA GLY A 19 -9.77 -4.33 -18.14
C GLY A 19 -10.81 -4.52 -19.24
N LEU A 20 -12.09 -4.41 -18.91
CA LEU A 20 -13.18 -4.67 -19.86
C LEU A 20 -13.39 -3.51 -20.86
N GLY A 21 -13.40 -2.26 -20.38
CA GLY A 21 -13.72 -1.09 -21.20
C GLY A 21 -12.65 -0.77 -22.24
N ILE A 22 -11.41 -0.55 -21.81
CA ILE A 22 -10.33 -0.09 -22.70
C ILE A 22 -9.62 -1.26 -23.41
N ARG A 23 -9.50 -2.42 -22.74
CA ARG A 23 -8.64 -3.51 -23.21
C ARG A 23 -9.37 -4.78 -23.63
N SER A 24 -10.69 -4.86 -23.44
CA SER A 24 -11.46 -6.09 -23.67
C SER A 24 -10.82 -7.32 -23.00
N ASN A 25 -10.29 -7.14 -21.79
CA ASN A 25 -9.56 -8.12 -21.00
C ASN A 25 -8.29 -8.70 -21.66
N ALA A 26 -7.68 -7.99 -22.62
CA ALA A 26 -6.45 -8.44 -23.27
C ALA A 26 -5.30 -8.58 -22.25
N PRO A 27 -4.59 -9.72 -22.23
CA PRO A 27 -3.51 -9.96 -21.28
C PRO A 27 -2.34 -9.00 -21.49
N ILE A 28 -1.62 -8.68 -20.41
CA ILE A 28 -0.36 -7.91 -20.43
C ILE A 28 0.78 -8.92 -20.48
N HIS A 29 1.51 -8.99 -21.58
CA HIS A 29 2.63 -9.94 -21.71
C HIS A 29 2.23 -11.39 -21.36
N GLY A 30 1.00 -11.80 -21.70
CA GLY A 30 0.46 -13.13 -21.36
C GLY A 30 -0.18 -13.25 -19.97
N ILE A 31 -0.12 -12.20 -19.14
CA ILE A 31 -0.67 -12.18 -17.77
C ILE A 31 -2.08 -11.58 -17.77
N PRO A 32 -3.09 -12.22 -17.14
CA PRO A 32 -4.42 -11.63 -17.02
C PRO A 32 -4.38 -10.27 -16.33
N PHE A 33 -5.13 -9.31 -16.88
CA PHE A 33 -5.11 -7.91 -16.41
C PHE A 33 -5.41 -7.76 -14.91
N VAL A 34 -6.28 -8.62 -14.36
CA VAL A 34 -6.62 -8.62 -12.93
C VAL A 34 -5.38 -8.76 -12.05
N PHE A 35 -4.48 -9.71 -12.34
CA PHE A 35 -3.27 -9.91 -11.54
C PHE A 35 -2.30 -8.74 -11.65
N TRP A 36 -2.16 -8.19 -12.85
CA TRP A 36 -1.34 -7.00 -13.07
C TRP A 36 -1.86 -5.79 -12.28
N LEU A 37 -3.17 -5.58 -12.29
CA LEU A 37 -3.84 -4.54 -11.50
C LEU A 37 -3.65 -4.78 -10.00
N LEU A 38 -3.83 -6.02 -9.55
CA LEU A 38 -3.79 -6.39 -8.14
C LEU A 38 -2.39 -6.16 -7.54
N VAL A 39 -1.33 -6.48 -8.29
CA VAL A 39 0.05 -6.15 -7.90
C VAL A 39 0.23 -4.64 -7.75
N GLY A 40 -0.15 -3.86 -8.76
CA GLY A 40 0.02 -2.40 -8.73
C GLY A 40 -0.79 -1.71 -7.63
N ILE A 41 -2.05 -2.11 -7.43
CA ILE A 41 -2.92 -1.48 -6.43
C ILE A 41 -2.54 -1.86 -5.01
N SER A 42 -1.94 -3.04 -4.79
CA SER A 42 -1.42 -3.42 -3.46
C SER A 42 -0.37 -2.42 -2.94
N MET A 43 0.44 -1.90 -3.85
CA MET A 43 1.46 -0.89 -3.58
C MET A 43 0.81 0.46 -3.22
N TRP A 44 -0.22 0.84 -3.99
CA TRP A 44 -0.99 2.05 -3.74
C TRP A 44 -1.72 1.99 -2.39
N PHE A 45 -2.28 0.84 -2.00
CA PHE A 45 -2.94 0.69 -0.71
C PHE A 45 -2.00 0.98 0.46
N PHE A 46 -0.75 0.50 0.41
CA PHE A 46 0.23 0.82 1.43
C PHE A 46 0.53 2.32 1.50
N ILE A 47 0.83 2.95 0.36
CA ILE A 47 1.15 4.39 0.31
C ILE A 47 -0.05 5.21 0.80
N ASN A 48 -1.25 4.90 0.31
CA ASN A 48 -2.46 5.64 0.64
C ASN A 48 -2.79 5.55 2.14
N GLN A 49 -2.82 4.35 2.71
CA GLN A 49 -3.11 4.16 4.14
C GLN A 49 -1.99 4.72 5.01
N GLY A 50 -0.72 4.44 4.66
CA GLY A 50 0.45 4.91 5.39
C GLY A 50 0.52 6.42 5.48
N VAL A 51 0.30 7.13 4.35
CA VAL A 51 0.26 8.59 4.35
C VAL A 51 -0.94 9.11 5.13
N LEU A 52 -2.17 8.69 4.82
CA LEU A 52 -3.38 9.27 5.43
C LEU A 52 -3.44 9.08 6.95
N GLU A 53 -3.04 7.91 7.44
CA GLU A 53 -3.01 7.63 8.87
C GLU A 53 -1.80 8.26 9.55
N GLY A 54 -0.64 8.26 8.88
CA GLY A 54 0.55 8.96 9.35
C GLY A 54 0.34 10.46 9.51
N THR A 55 -0.36 11.11 8.58
CA THR A 55 -0.72 12.54 8.66
C THR A 55 -1.55 12.82 9.92
N LYS A 56 -2.53 11.96 10.22
CA LYS A 56 -3.46 12.17 11.36
C LYS A 56 -2.91 11.70 12.70
N SER A 57 -1.77 11.01 12.72
CA SER A 57 -1.30 10.29 13.91
C SER A 57 -0.94 11.21 15.06
N ILE A 58 -0.38 12.40 14.78
CA ILE A 58 0.02 13.36 15.82
C ILE A 58 -1.23 13.92 16.51
N SER A 59 -2.18 14.46 15.73
CA SER A 59 -3.42 15.05 16.26
C SER A 59 -4.26 14.02 17.02
N GLN A 60 -4.30 12.76 16.57
CA GLN A 60 -5.02 11.69 17.25
C GLN A 60 -4.39 11.24 18.57
N LYS A 61 -3.05 11.20 18.65
CA LYS A 61 -2.32 10.77 19.86
C LYS A 61 -1.82 11.92 20.73
N PHE A 62 -2.13 13.16 20.38
CA PHE A 62 -1.64 14.37 21.05
C PHE A 62 -1.84 14.34 22.57
N ASN A 63 -3.04 13.99 23.04
CA ASN A 63 -3.36 13.94 24.47
C ASN A 63 -2.55 12.90 25.27
N GLN A 64 -2.06 11.85 24.60
CA GLN A 64 -1.24 10.80 25.21
C GLN A 64 0.23 11.23 25.22
N VAL A 65 0.70 11.82 24.13
CA VAL A 65 2.10 12.20 23.96
C VAL A 65 2.43 13.45 24.77
N ALA A 66 1.50 14.39 24.94
CA ALA A 66 1.68 15.58 25.77
C ALA A 66 1.92 15.28 27.26
N LYS A 67 1.64 14.04 27.71
CA LYS A 67 1.84 13.59 29.09
C LYS A 67 3.13 12.80 29.30
N MET A 68 3.93 12.59 28.25
CA MET A 68 5.17 11.82 28.29
C MET A 68 6.28 12.56 27.53
N ASN A 69 7.54 12.44 27.94
CA ASN A 69 8.69 13.03 27.22
C ASN A 69 9.03 12.22 25.95
N PHE A 70 8.08 12.13 25.01
CA PHE A 70 8.24 11.39 23.76
C PHE A 70 8.40 12.34 22.55
N PRO A 71 9.37 12.10 21.65
CA PRO A 71 9.53 12.92 20.45
C PRO A 71 8.38 12.69 19.45
N LEU A 72 7.81 13.78 18.95
CA LEU A 72 6.64 13.76 18.06
C LEU A 72 6.92 13.09 16.70
N SER A 73 8.16 13.12 16.22
CA SER A 73 8.58 12.52 14.94
C SER A 73 8.53 10.98 14.92
N ILE A 74 8.51 10.33 16.10
CA ILE A 74 8.42 8.85 16.16
C ILE A 74 6.99 8.38 15.87
N ILE A 75 5.98 9.20 16.13
CA ILE A 75 4.56 8.78 16.03
C ILE A 75 4.17 8.45 14.58
N PRO A 76 4.39 9.34 13.58
CA PRO A 76 3.99 9.04 12.19
C PRO A 76 4.78 7.85 11.65
N THR A 77 6.07 7.78 11.97
CA THR A 77 6.95 6.68 11.56
C THR A 77 6.43 5.34 12.09
N TYR A 78 6.07 5.27 13.38
CA TYR A 78 5.51 4.06 14.00
C TYR A 78 4.22 3.58 13.31
N ILE A 79 3.31 4.50 12.95
CA ILE A 79 2.07 4.15 12.24
C ILE A 79 2.38 3.62 10.83
N VAL A 80 3.29 4.25 10.10
CA VAL A 80 3.72 3.78 8.77
C VAL A 80 4.38 2.39 8.88
N THR A 81 5.22 2.15 9.89
CA THR A 81 5.81 0.83 10.16
C THR A 81 4.74 -0.23 10.44
N SER A 82 3.70 0.11 11.20
CA SER A 82 2.58 -0.82 11.45
C SER A 82 1.87 -1.22 10.16
N ARG A 83 1.60 -0.26 9.26
CA ARG A 83 1.00 -0.53 7.94
C ARG A 83 1.93 -1.29 7.00
N PHE A 84 3.23 -1.09 7.13
CA PHE A 84 4.25 -1.79 6.34
C PHE A 84 4.22 -3.30 6.57
N TYR A 85 4.07 -3.78 7.81
CA TYR A 85 3.94 -5.21 8.10
C TYR A 85 2.71 -5.84 7.42
N GLY A 86 1.57 -5.13 7.43
CA GLY A 86 0.37 -5.56 6.70
C GLY A 86 0.61 -5.64 5.19
N HIS A 87 1.35 -4.68 4.63
CA HIS A 87 1.72 -4.69 3.22
C HIS A 87 2.64 -5.86 2.83
N LEU A 88 3.62 -6.21 3.67
CA LEU A 88 4.48 -7.37 3.45
C LEU A 88 3.67 -8.68 3.42
N GLY A 89 2.69 -8.83 4.33
CA GLY A 89 1.77 -9.96 4.32
C GLY A 89 0.92 -10.02 3.05
N LEU A 90 0.36 -8.86 2.63
CA LEU A 90 -0.40 -8.75 1.39
C LEU A 90 0.45 -9.11 0.16
N LEU A 91 1.68 -8.60 0.06
CA LEU A 91 2.60 -8.92 -1.03
C LEU A 91 2.89 -10.43 -1.10
N ALA A 92 3.13 -11.09 0.03
CA ALA A 92 3.35 -12.53 0.06
C ALA A 92 2.14 -13.32 -0.46
N ILE A 93 0.92 -12.93 -0.06
CA ILE A 93 -0.32 -13.55 -0.54
C ILE A 93 -0.45 -13.39 -2.06
N ILE A 94 -0.14 -12.20 -2.59
CA ILE A 94 -0.23 -11.90 -4.03
C ILE A 94 0.78 -12.73 -4.83
N ILE A 95 2.02 -12.84 -4.35
CA ILE A 95 3.05 -13.66 -4.99
C ILE A 95 2.60 -15.13 -5.05
N ILE A 96 2.07 -15.67 -3.95
CA ILE A 96 1.54 -17.04 -3.89
C ILE A 96 0.36 -17.21 -4.86
N ALA A 97 -0.57 -16.26 -4.91
CA ALA A 97 -1.71 -16.30 -5.82
C ALA A 97 -1.28 -16.29 -7.30
N CYS A 98 -0.26 -15.48 -7.65
CA CYS A 98 0.33 -15.47 -8.99
C CYS A 98 0.97 -16.82 -9.35
N MET A 99 1.69 -17.44 -8.40
CA MET A 99 2.29 -18.76 -8.61
C MET A 99 1.25 -19.86 -8.90
N PHE A 100 0.13 -19.87 -8.18
CA PHE A 100 -0.97 -20.82 -8.44
C PHE A 100 -1.62 -20.62 -9.82
N ASN A 101 -1.53 -19.43 -10.40
CA ASN A 101 -2.03 -19.11 -11.74
C ASN A 101 -0.99 -19.31 -12.85
N GLY A 102 0.14 -19.97 -12.55
CA GLY A 102 1.21 -20.24 -13.51
C GLY A 102 2.10 -19.04 -13.83
N ILE A 103 1.95 -17.91 -13.11
CA ILE A 103 2.79 -16.72 -13.25
C ILE A 103 3.98 -16.89 -12.31
N ILE A 104 5.04 -17.52 -12.81
CA ILE A 104 6.24 -17.81 -12.02
C ILE A 104 7.07 -16.53 -11.85
N PRO A 105 7.51 -16.20 -10.62
CA PRO A 105 8.39 -15.08 -10.39
C PRO A 105 9.70 -15.20 -11.19
N SER A 106 9.97 -14.19 -12.00
CA SER A 106 11.26 -14.04 -12.70
C SER A 106 12.32 -13.45 -11.76
N ILE A 107 13.57 -13.37 -12.23
CA ILE A 107 14.70 -12.71 -11.54
C ILE A 107 14.38 -11.27 -11.10
N HIS A 108 13.42 -10.63 -11.76
CA HIS A 108 12.91 -9.31 -11.38
C HIS A 108 12.29 -9.24 -9.98
N ILE A 109 11.94 -10.37 -9.36
CA ILE A 109 11.48 -10.37 -7.96
C ILE A 109 12.56 -9.81 -7.00
N VAL A 110 13.85 -9.92 -7.34
CA VAL A 110 14.93 -9.33 -6.56
C VAL A 110 14.82 -7.80 -6.51
N GLN A 111 14.28 -7.16 -7.56
CA GLN A 111 14.05 -5.72 -7.57
C GLN A 111 12.99 -5.31 -6.54
N LEU A 112 12.05 -6.19 -6.19
CA LEU A 112 11.04 -5.94 -5.15
C LEU A 112 11.70 -5.66 -3.80
N LEU A 113 12.82 -6.35 -3.50
CA LEU A 113 13.59 -6.16 -2.27
C LEU A 113 14.20 -4.75 -2.18
N ILE A 114 14.37 -4.07 -3.31
CA ILE A 114 14.84 -2.68 -3.39
C ILE A 114 13.66 -1.71 -3.33
N TYR A 115 12.62 -1.94 -4.13
CA TYR A 115 11.50 -0.99 -4.25
C TYR A 115 10.62 -0.89 -3.00
N VAL A 116 10.43 -2.00 -2.26
CA VAL A 116 9.61 -2.02 -1.05
C VAL A 116 10.20 -1.12 0.06
N PRO A 117 11.51 -1.17 0.39
CA PRO A 117 12.15 -0.20 1.27
C PRO A 117 12.07 1.24 0.78
N PHE A 118 12.26 1.50 -0.52
CA PHE A 118 12.16 2.87 -1.05
C PHE A 118 10.76 3.45 -0.88
N ALA A 119 9.74 2.65 -1.09
CA ALA A 119 8.37 3.09 -0.85
C ALA A 119 8.07 3.31 0.62
N TYR A 120 8.64 2.50 1.52
CA TYR A 120 8.56 2.75 2.95
C TYR A 120 9.19 4.09 3.34
N LEU A 121 10.38 4.39 2.81
CA LEU A 121 11.05 5.68 3.04
C LEU A 121 10.22 6.84 2.51
N LEU A 122 9.72 6.74 1.26
CA LEU A 122 8.88 7.76 0.65
C LEU A 122 7.62 8.01 1.49
N THR A 123 6.92 6.94 1.87
CA THR A 123 5.69 7.04 2.67
C THR A 123 5.95 7.65 4.03
N SER A 124 7.05 7.27 4.69
CA SER A 124 7.45 7.81 6.00
C SER A 124 7.80 9.30 5.91
N SER A 125 8.58 9.71 4.90
CA SER A 125 8.94 11.11 4.68
C SER A 125 7.71 11.99 4.40
N VAL A 126 6.79 11.51 3.55
CA VAL A 126 5.55 12.24 3.24
C VAL A 126 4.63 12.30 4.46
N ALA A 127 4.49 11.20 5.20
CA ALA A 127 3.70 11.16 6.44
C ALA A 127 4.24 12.16 7.48
N LEU A 128 5.56 12.21 7.69
CA LEU A 128 6.19 13.17 8.60
C LEU A 128 5.95 14.62 8.20
N LEU A 129 6.20 14.95 6.92
CA LEU A 129 5.96 16.29 6.38
C LEU A 129 4.51 16.73 6.56
N THR A 130 3.57 15.89 6.13
CA THR A 130 2.14 16.20 6.18
C THR A 130 1.60 16.22 7.60
N SER A 131 2.09 15.35 8.49
CA SER A 131 1.71 15.36 9.90
C SER A 131 2.15 16.64 10.62
N THR A 132 3.26 17.25 10.20
CA THR A 132 3.73 18.53 10.76
C THR A 132 2.86 19.70 10.29
N LEU A 133 2.39 19.66 9.03
CA LEU A 133 1.52 20.70 8.46
C LEU A 133 0.05 20.58 8.90
N GLY A 134 -0.36 19.39 9.35
CA GLY A 134 -1.72 19.08 9.80
C GLY A 134 -1.97 19.31 11.29
N ILE A 135 -0.98 19.85 12.02
CA ILE A 135 -1.11 20.37 13.39
C ILE A 135 -1.55 21.82 13.31
#